data_AF-A0A0A0D151-F1
#
_entry.id   AF-A0A0A0D151-F1
#
_cell.length_a   1.000
_cell.length_b   1.000
_cell.length_c   1.000
_cell.angle_alpha   90.00
_cell.angle_beta   90.00
_cell.angle_gamma   90.00
#
_symmetry.space_group_name_H-M   'P 1'
#
loop_
_entity.id
_entity.type
_entity.pdbx_description
1 polymer ?
#
loop_
_entity_poly.entity_id
_entity_poly.type
_entity_poly.pdbx_seq_one_letter_code
_entity_poly.pdbx_strand_id
1 'polypeptide(L)'
;DALLLTLGVIDAPLLGPAPAAGPMRLLSLARHSQAIYATAPGWFEPAVEVGAEVAAGDLAGWYHDLDRLDIAEAPLRFAEAGVVISHRLHSRCEPGDCLIQVAEVLDARR
;
A
#
# COMPACT_ATOMS: atom_id res chain seq x y z
N ASP A 1 16.63 -16.48 6.19
CA ASP A 1 17.00 -17.46 7.24
C ASP A 1 15.95 -17.70 8.31
N ALA A 2 15.24 -16.68 8.81
CA ALA A 2 14.28 -16.83 9.92
C ALA A 2 13.27 -17.98 9.73
N LEU A 3 12.67 -18.12 8.53
CA LEU A 3 11.76 -19.23 8.23
C LEU A 3 12.45 -20.60 8.31
N LEU A 4 13.63 -20.74 7.69
CA LEU A 4 14.36 -22.01 7.64
C LEU A 4 14.86 -22.44 9.02
N LEU A 5 15.32 -21.49 9.84
CA LEU A 5 15.69 -21.72 11.25
C LEU A 5 14.49 -22.19 12.07
N THR A 6 13.34 -21.51 11.91
CA THR A 6 12.10 -21.85 12.62
C THR A 6 11.61 -23.26 12.28
N LEU A 7 11.79 -23.68 11.02
CA LEU A 7 11.42 -25.00 10.53
C LEU A 7 12.49 -26.08 10.79
N GLY A 8 13.65 -25.72 11.34
CA GLY A 8 14.76 -26.67 11.58
C GLY A 8 15.44 -27.18 10.31
N VAL A 9 15.33 -26.46 9.20
CA VAL A 9 15.99 -26.83 7.92
C VAL A 9 17.49 -26.48 7.94
N ILE A 10 17.84 -25.44 8.70
CA ILE A 10 19.22 -25.00 8.92
C ILE A 10 19.41 -24.73 10.41
N ASP A 11 20.62 -24.95 10.92
CA ASP A 11 20.94 -24.75 12.33
C ASP A 11 21.59 -23.38 12.62
N ALA A 12 22.00 -22.67 11.57
CA ALA A 12 22.64 -21.36 11.68
C ALA A 12 22.28 -20.45 10.48
N PRO A 13 22.30 -19.12 10.64
CA PRO A 13 22.11 -18.19 9.53
C PRO A 13 23.15 -18.40 8.43
N LEU A 14 22.70 -18.44 7.17
CA LEU A 14 23.51 -18.58 5.97
C LEU A 14 23.75 -17.22 5.28
N LEU A 15 22.84 -16.27 5.42
CA LEU A 15 22.86 -14.96 4.75
C LEU A 15 23.46 -13.85 5.62
N GLY A 16 24.06 -14.20 6.75
CA GLY A 16 24.61 -13.27 7.74
C GLY A 16 23.63 -12.91 8.86
N PRO A 17 23.99 -11.98 9.76
CA PRO A 17 23.12 -11.59 10.85
C PRO A 17 21.82 -10.98 10.29
N ALA A 18 20.67 -11.46 10.79
CA ALA A 18 19.40 -10.88 10.41
C ALA A 18 19.37 -9.39 10.84
N PRO A 19 18.85 -8.48 10.00
CA PRO A 19 18.61 -7.12 10.42
C PRO A 19 17.70 -7.11 11.65
N ALA A 20 17.90 -6.16 12.55
CA ALA A 20 17.03 -6.00 13.72
C ALA A 20 15.59 -5.77 13.24
N ALA A 21 14.73 -6.77 13.42
CA ALA A 21 13.34 -6.68 13.05
C ALA A 21 12.60 -5.85 14.11
N GLY A 22 11.88 -4.82 13.67
CA GLY A 22 10.85 -4.19 14.49
C GLY A 22 9.72 -5.19 14.82
N PRO A 23 8.81 -4.84 15.73
CA PRO A 23 7.67 -5.69 16.04
C PRO A 23 6.83 -5.95 14.78
N MET A 24 6.55 -7.23 14.50
CA MET A 24 5.64 -7.62 13.43
C MET A 24 4.22 -7.12 13.74
N ARG A 25 3.57 -6.50 12.76
CA ARG A 25 2.15 -6.10 12.84
C ARG A 25 1.32 -6.95 11.90
N LEU A 26 0.18 -7.44 12.38
CA LEU A 26 -0.85 -8.07 11.54
C LEU A 26 -1.74 -6.98 10.97
N LEU A 27 -1.99 -7.02 9.67
CA LEU A 27 -2.84 -6.06 8.97
C LEU A 27 -3.98 -6.80 8.26
N SER A 28 -5.15 -6.16 8.17
CA SER A 28 -6.35 -6.67 7.51
C SER A 28 -6.73 -5.83 6.32
N LEU A 29 -6.96 -6.49 5.19
CA LEU A 29 -7.52 -5.93 3.97
C LEU A 29 -8.78 -6.72 3.61
N ALA A 30 -9.93 -6.30 4.15
CA ALA A 30 -11.18 -7.05 4.12
C ALA A 30 -12.34 -6.29 3.45
N ARG A 31 -12.18 -4.99 3.15
CA ARG A 31 -13.25 -4.12 2.63
C ARG A 31 -12.81 -3.48 1.31
N HIS A 32 -13.76 -3.27 0.40
CA HIS A 32 -13.47 -2.62 -0.88
C HIS A 32 -13.05 -1.15 -0.72
N SER A 33 -13.59 -0.46 0.30
CA SER A 33 -13.26 0.92 0.68
C SER A 33 -11.81 1.11 1.13
N GLN A 34 -11.07 0.02 1.37
CA GLN A 34 -9.64 0.05 1.67
C GLN A 34 -8.76 0.21 0.43
N ALA A 35 -9.34 0.28 -0.76
CA ALA A 35 -8.63 0.43 -2.02
C ALA A 35 -9.25 1.53 -2.88
N ILE A 36 -8.39 2.29 -3.55
CA ILE A 36 -8.80 3.24 -4.58
C ILE A 36 -8.51 2.59 -5.93
N TYR A 37 -9.49 2.61 -6.82
CA TYR A 37 -9.38 2.05 -8.16
C TYR A 37 -9.52 3.14 -9.22
N ALA A 38 -8.80 2.99 -10.33
CA ALA A 38 -9.02 3.81 -11.52
C ALA A 38 -10.41 3.55 -12.10
N THR A 39 -11.12 4.59 -12.48
CA THR A 39 -12.43 4.51 -13.13
C THR A 39 -12.39 4.89 -14.61
N ALA A 40 -11.28 5.46 -15.07
CA ALA A 40 -11.00 5.86 -16.44
C ALA A 40 -9.49 5.68 -16.72
N PRO A 41 -9.06 5.58 -17.99
CA PRO A 41 -7.63 5.63 -18.33
C PRO A 41 -7.00 6.92 -17.83
N GLY A 42 -5.77 6.85 -17.32
CA GLY A 42 -5.07 8.03 -16.82
C GLY A 42 -3.72 7.71 -16.24
N TRP A 43 -3.13 8.66 -15.52
CA TRP A 43 -1.85 8.50 -14.84
C TRP A 43 -2.01 8.73 -13.35
N PHE A 44 -1.55 7.78 -12.55
CA PHE A 44 -1.60 7.88 -11.10
C PHE A 44 -0.26 8.40 -10.56
N GLU A 45 -0.34 9.40 -9.69
CA GLU A 45 0.78 9.96 -8.92
C GLU A 45 0.52 9.71 -7.42
N PRO A 46 1.23 8.78 -6.76
CA PRO A 46 1.08 8.54 -5.34
C PRO A 46 1.63 9.71 -4.50
N ALA A 47 0.88 10.12 -3.47
CA ALA A 47 1.33 11.12 -2.49
C ALA A 47 1.87 10.49 -1.21
N VAL A 48 1.68 9.17 -1.03
CA VAL A 48 1.98 8.45 0.21
C VAL A 48 2.71 7.16 -0.09
N GLU A 49 3.79 6.93 0.65
CA GLU A 49 4.65 5.75 0.54
C GLU A 49 4.06 4.52 1.23
N VAL A 50 4.43 3.32 0.74
CA VAL A 50 4.13 2.06 1.44
C VAL A 50 4.74 2.07 2.85
N GLY A 51 3.94 1.66 3.84
CA GLY A 51 4.30 1.60 5.25
C GLY A 51 3.87 2.82 6.06
N ALA A 52 3.43 3.91 5.41
CA ALA A 52 2.93 5.10 6.10
C ALA A 52 1.57 4.84 6.77
N GLU A 53 1.33 5.51 7.90
CA GLU A 53 0.02 5.56 8.57
C GLU A 53 -0.78 6.76 8.07
N VAL A 54 -2.06 6.55 7.78
CA VAL A 54 -2.97 7.56 7.23
C VAL A 54 -4.32 7.54 7.92
N ALA A 55 -5.01 8.68 7.93
CA ALA A 55 -6.38 8.83 8.35
C ALA A 55 -7.35 8.79 7.15
N ALA A 56 -8.63 8.54 7.44
CA ALA A 56 -9.68 8.72 6.44
C ALA A 56 -9.76 10.20 6.00
N GLY A 57 -9.81 10.43 4.69
CA GLY A 57 -9.80 11.75 4.08
C GLY A 57 -8.40 12.27 3.70
N ASP A 58 -7.33 11.63 4.18
CA ASP A 58 -5.97 11.99 3.78
C ASP A 58 -5.77 11.81 2.27
N LEU A 59 -4.91 12.65 1.71
CA LEU A 59 -4.57 12.60 0.30
C LEU A 59 -3.78 11.32 0.02
N ALA A 60 -4.29 10.49 -0.90
CA ALA A 60 -3.65 9.27 -1.37
C ALA A 60 -2.73 9.54 -2.57
N GLY A 61 -3.08 10.54 -3.38
CA GLY A 61 -2.38 10.86 -4.60
C GLY A 61 -3.24 11.70 -5.53
N TRP A 62 -2.78 11.83 -6.77
CA TRP A 62 -3.47 12.53 -7.83
C TRP A 62 -3.68 11.62 -9.04
N TYR A 63 -4.75 11.89 -9.77
CA TYR A 63 -5.06 11.22 -11.02
C TYR A 63 -5.08 12.23 -12.16
N HIS A 64 -4.25 11.99 -13.17
CA HIS A 64 -4.01 12.90 -14.27
C HIS A 64 -4.64 12.35 -15.56
N ASP A 65 -5.34 13.21 -16.29
CA ASP A 65 -5.69 13.00 -17.69
C ASP A 65 -4.63 13.66 -18.57
N LEU A 66 -3.58 12.91 -18.92
CA LEU A 66 -2.46 13.42 -19.72
C LEU A 66 -2.84 13.65 -21.20
N ASP A 67 -4.03 13.25 -21.63
CA ASP A 67 -4.55 13.55 -22.97
C ASP A 67 -5.28 14.91 -22.99
N ARG A 68 -5.63 15.46 -21.82
CA ARG A 68 -6.32 16.74 -21.63
C ARG A 68 -5.60 17.66 -20.64
N LEU A 69 -4.49 18.23 -21.08
CA LEU A 69 -3.58 19.04 -20.27
C LEU A 69 -4.18 20.37 -19.73
N ASP A 70 -5.37 20.77 -20.20
CA ASP A 70 -6.11 21.91 -19.70
C ASP A 70 -6.90 21.61 -18.40
N ILE A 71 -7.07 20.32 -18.07
CA ILE A 71 -7.72 19.89 -16.83
C ILE A 71 -6.66 19.69 -15.75
N ALA A 72 -6.93 20.26 -14.57
CA ALA A 72 -6.15 19.99 -13.38
C ALA A 72 -6.34 18.54 -12.88
N GLU A 73 -5.31 18.00 -12.27
CA GLU A 73 -5.30 16.67 -11.70
C GLU A 73 -6.38 16.49 -10.62
N ALA A 74 -6.98 15.29 -10.58
CA ALA A 74 -8.01 14.96 -9.61
C ALA A 74 -7.39 14.41 -8.32
N PRO A 75 -7.65 15.01 -7.14
CA PRO A 75 -7.14 14.47 -5.88
C PRO A 75 -7.89 13.19 -5.50
N LEU A 76 -7.14 12.16 -5.13
CA LEU A 76 -7.65 10.90 -4.59
C LEU A 76 -7.44 10.87 -3.08
N ARG A 77 -8.43 10.42 -2.33
CA ARG A 77 -8.39 10.41 -0.85
C ARG A 77 -8.75 9.05 -0.30
N PHE A 78 -8.08 8.66 0.78
CA PHE A 78 -8.40 7.42 1.49
C PHE A 78 -9.80 7.50 2.09
N ALA A 79 -10.61 6.46 1.90
CA ALA A 79 -11.90 6.36 2.59
C ALA A 79 -11.76 5.83 4.03
N GLU A 80 -10.66 5.14 4.33
CA GLU A 80 -10.39 4.51 5.62
C GLU A 80 -9.01 4.89 6.16
N ALA A 81 -8.85 4.80 7.48
CA ALA A 81 -7.57 4.94 8.15
C ALA A 81 -6.81 3.60 8.18
N GLY A 82 -5.49 3.65 8.31
CA GLY A 82 -4.65 2.46 8.48
C GLY A 82 -3.24 2.64 7.96
N VAL A 83 -2.61 1.53 7.56
CA VAL A 83 -1.25 1.51 7.01
C VAL A 83 -1.32 1.29 5.50
N VAL A 84 -0.64 2.12 4.71
CA VAL A 84 -0.52 1.91 3.26
C VAL A 84 0.27 0.64 3.02
N ILE A 85 -0.33 -0.35 2.36
CA ILE A 85 0.32 -1.67 2.13
C ILE A 85 0.78 -1.88 0.69
N SER A 86 0.21 -1.11 -0.24
CA SER A 86 0.56 -1.19 -1.65
C SER A 86 0.11 0.09 -2.34
N HIS A 87 0.87 0.49 -3.36
CA HIS A 87 0.41 1.44 -4.37
C HIS A 87 1.09 1.15 -5.70
N ARG A 88 0.49 1.61 -6.79
CA ARG A 88 1.15 1.66 -8.09
C ARG A 88 2.25 2.69 -8.07
N LEU A 89 3.27 2.44 -8.88
CA LEU A 89 4.26 3.45 -9.21
C LEU A 89 3.60 4.60 -9.96
N HIS A 90 4.34 5.71 -10.10
CA HIS A 90 4.02 6.79 -11.02
C HIS A 90 3.87 6.22 -12.44
N SER A 91 2.63 5.93 -12.86
CA SER A 91 2.39 5.08 -14.03
C SER A 91 1.01 5.26 -14.64
N ARG A 92 0.91 4.87 -15.92
CA ARG A 92 -0.37 4.79 -16.62
C ARG A 92 -1.23 3.66 -16.05
N CYS A 93 -2.51 3.95 -15.89
CA CYS A 93 -3.52 3.06 -15.32
C CYS A 93 -4.73 2.95 -16.26
N GLU A 94 -5.37 1.79 -16.23
CA GLU A 94 -6.61 1.48 -16.93
C GLU A 94 -7.77 1.30 -15.94
N PRO A 95 -9.03 1.43 -16.37
CA PRO A 95 -10.18 1.22 -15.49
C PRO A 95 -10.14 -0.13 -14.77
N GLY A 96 -10.37 -0.12 -13.46
CA GLY A 96 -10.30 -1.30 -12.60
C GLY A 96 -8.92 -1.56 -11.99
N ASP A 97 -7.89 -0.84 -12.43
CA ASP A 97 -6.57 -0.90 -11.80
C ASP A 97 -6.64 -0.43 -10.34
N CYS A 98 -6.17 -1.26 -9.41
CA CYS A 98 -5.95 -0.85 -8.03
C CYS A 98 -4.78 0.13 -7.97
N LEU A 99 -5.02 1.33 -7.43
CA LEU A 99 -4.06 2.42 -7.38
C LEU A 99 -3.27 2.44 -6.07
N ILE A 100 -3.96 2.33 -4.95
CA ILE A 100 -3.37 2.37 -3.60
C ILE A 100 -4.32 1.73 -2.60
N GLN A 101 -3.77 1.06 -1.58
CA GLN A 101 -4.52 0.34 -0.56
C GLN A 101 -4.03 0.66 0.84
N VAL A 102 -4.99 0.74 1.77
CA VAL A 102 -4.76 0.96 3.20
C VAL A 102 -5.32 -0.21 4.01
N ALA A 103 -4.49 -0.83 4.83
CA ALA A 103 -4.90 -1.96 5.67
C ALA A 103 -5.10 -1.53 7.12
N GLU A 104 -6.13 -2.09 7.75
CA GLU A 104 -6.41 -1.91 9.17
C GLU A 104 -5.39 -2.67 10.01
N VAL A 105 -4.87 -2.08 11.07
CA VAL A 105 -4.00 -2.78 12.02
C VAL A 105 -4.83 -3.68 12.91
N LEU A 106 -4.49 -4.97 12.96
CA LEU A 106 -5.10 -5.92 13.88
C LEU A 106 -4.29 -6.01 15.17
N ASP A 107 -4.98 -5.93 16.30
CA ASP A 107 -4.38 -6.29 17.58
C ASP A 107 -4.19 -7.80 17.66
N ALA A 108 -2.94 -8.24 17.78
CA ALA A 108 -2.54 -9.65 17.87
C ALA A 108 -3.03 -10.37 19.16
N ARG A 109 -3.95 -9.78 19.93
CA ARG A 109 -4.54 -10.35 21.16
C ARG A 109 -6.00 -10.81 20.98
N ARG A 110 -6.47 -11.00 19.75
CA ARG A 110 -7.79 -11.54 19.47
C ARG A 110 -7.73 -12.82 18.65
#